data_AF-A0A9E5GEJ7-F1
#
_entry.id   AF-A0A9E5GEJ7-F1
#
_cell.length_a   1.000
_cell.length_b   1.000
_cell.length_c   1.000
_cell.angle_alpha   90.00
_cell.angle_beta   90.00
_cell.angle_gamma   90.00
#
_symmetry.space_group_name_H-M   'P 1'
#
loop_
_entity.id
_entity.type
_entity.pdbx_description
1 polymer ?
#
loop_
_entity_poly.entity_id
_entity_poly.type
_entity_poly.pdbx_seq_one_letter_code
_entity_poly.pdbx_strand_id
1 'polypeptide(L)'
;HGIHFNDDELKVLKQTGSHIAHCPSSNMRLGSGICRVKEMLEMGINVAVAVDGSASNDSSDMLAEVRQALLLQRVRYGSDALSASQAFTMATENGAKLLNFSEVGRLEKGWAADMAIFDVSTIPYAGSQSDPVASLLFCGTSHNTDYTIINGRVVVDHGQLVGYDEHDLALKANAISAKMHERAERGDAV
;
A
#
# COMPACT_ATOMS: atom_id res chain seq x y z
N HIS A 1 -3.45 -11.23 -4.97
CA HIS A 1 -4.56 -11.47 -4.02
C HIS A 1 -4.28 -12.56 -2.99
N GLY A 2 -4.03 -13.83 -3.37
CA GLY A 2 -3.57 -14.90 -2.45
C GLY A 2 -4.53 -15.30 -1.33
N ILE A 3 -5.85 -15.24 -1.57
CA ILE A 3 -6.88 -15.38 -0.54
C ILE A 3 -7.21 -16.84 -0.23
N HIS A 4 -7.26 -17.68 -1.27
CA HIS A 4 -7.82 -19.03 -1.19
C HIS A 4 -6.75 -20.14 -1.20
N PHE A 5 -5.50 -19.81 -0.89
CA PHE A 5 -4.45 -20.81 -0.82
C PHE A 5 -4.65 -21.78 0.34
N ASN A 6 -4.65 -23.07 0.03
CA ASN A 6 -4.58 -24.13 1.03
C ASN A 6 -3.13 -24.40 1.48
N ASP A 7 -2.95 -25.28 2.47
CA ASP A 7 -1.64 -25.54 3.08
C ASP A 7 -0.61 -26.12 2.10
N ASP A 8 -1.04 -26.94 1.15
CA ASP A 8 -0.13 -27.53 0.17
C ASP A 8 0.28 -26.49 -0.88
N GLU A 9 -0.62 -25.60 -1.28
CA GLU A 9 -0.30 -24.49 -2.17
C GLU A 9 0.67 -23.50 -1.52
N LEU A 10 0.54 -23.23 -0.22
CA LEU A 10 1.53 -22.41 0.49
C LEU A 10 2.93 -23.05 0.47
N LYS A 11 3.02 -24.38 0.61
CA LYS A 11 4.31 -25.10 0.49
C LYS A 11 4.89 -24.94 -0.91
N VAL A 12 4.07 -25.03 -1.96
CA VAL A 12 4.51 -24.81 -3.33
C VAL A 12 5.05 -23.39 -3.51
N LEU A 13 4.33 -22.36 -3.05
CA LEU A 13 4.80 -20.97 -3.13
C LEU A 13 6.16 -20.77 -2.45
N LYS A 14 6.36 -21.42 -1.31
CA LYS A 14 7.65 -21.39 -0.60
C LYS A 14 8.75 -22.07 -1.41
N GLN A 15 8.48 -23.24 -1.98
CA GLN A 15 9.45 -24.00 -2.77
C GLN A 15 9.86 -23.28 -4.06
N THR A 16 8.91 -22.63 -4.73
CA THR A 16 9.16 -21.89 -5.98
C THR A 16 9.76 -20.51 -5.75
N GLY A 17 9.79 -20.03 -4.50
CA GLY A 17 10.22 -18.67 -4.18
C GLY A 17 9.22 -17.60 -4.65
N SER A 18 7.97 -17.97 -4.91
CA SER A 18 6.93 -17.04 -5.36
C SER A 18 6.65 -15.96 -4.31
N HIS A 19 6.21 -14.80 -4.79
CA HIS A 19 5.91 -13.63 -3.96
C HIS A 19 4.42 -13.29 -4.06
N ILE A 20 3.87 -12.71 -3.00
CA ILE A 20 2.45 -12.36 -2.94
C ILE A 20 2.28 -10.85 -2.88
N ALA A 21 1.51 -10.31 -3.83
CA ALA A 21 0.94 -8.97 -3.73
C ALA A 21 -0.44 -9.06 -3.04
N HIS A 22 -0.50 -8.62 -1.79
CA HIS A 22 -1.70 -8.59 -0.96
C HIS A 22 -2.42 -7.25 -1.14
N CYS A 23 -3.70 -7.29 -1.54
CA CYS A 23 -4.55 -6.12 -1.73
C CYS A 23 -5.70 -6.12 -0.69
N PRO A 24 -5.44 -5.73 0.58
CA PRO A 24 -6.41 -5.89 1.66
C PRO A 24 -7.73 -5.16 1.42
N SER A 25 -7.70 -3.89 0.99
CA SER A 25 -8.95 -3.13 0.83
C SER A 25 -9.81 -3.70 -0.30
N SER A 26 -9.20 -4.09 -1.42
CA SER A 26 -9.92 -4.74 -2.53
C SER A 26 -10.54 -6.07 -2.11
N ASN A 27 -9.78 -6.92 -1.41
CA ASN A 27 -10.28 -8.19 -0.92
C ASN A 27 -11.47 -8.00 0.04
N MET A 28 -11.46 -6.96 0.88
CA MET A 28 -12.57 -6.62 1.76
C MET A 28 -13.76 -6.02 1.00
N ARG A 29 -13.51 -5.06 0.11
CA ARG A 29 -14.54 -4.35 -0.69
C ARG A 29 -15.34 -5.30 -1.56
N LEU A 30 -14.67 -6.29 -2.17
CA LEU A 30 -15.30 -7.30 -3.03
C LEU A 30 -15.81 -8.52 -2.25
N GLY A 31 -15.69 -8.55 -0.92
CA GLY A 31 -16.10 -9.69 -0.11
C GLY A 31 -15.32 -10.98 -0.42
N SER A 32 -14.11 -10.87 -0.97
CA SER A 32 -13.33 -12.02 -1.43
C SER A 32 -12.73 -12.84 -0.28
N GLY A 33 -12.41 -12.17 0.84
CA GLY A 33 -11.96 -12.83 2.07
C GLY A 33 -10.61 -12.34 2.60
N ILE A 34 -10.03 -13.11 3.51
CA ILE A 34 -8.81 -12.74 4.25
C ILE A 34 -7.62 -13.57 3.77
N CYS A 35 -6.63 -12.91 3.18
CA CYS A 35 -5.36 -13.51 2.79
C CYS A 35 -4.57 -14.00 4.02
N ARG A 36 -3.93 -15.17 3.91
CA ARG A 36 -3.16 -15.86 4.97
C ARG A 36 -1.78 -15.23 5.20
N VAL A 37 -1.71 -13.91 5.37
CA VAL A 37 -0.43 -13.16 5.42
C VAL A 37 0.44 -13.63 6.59
N LYS A 38 -0.12 -13.74 7.81
CA LYS A 38 0.64 -14.20 8.99
C LYS A 38 1.34 -15.53 8.71
N GLU A 39 0.59 -16.50 8.23
CA GLU A 39 1.08 -17.86 7.96
C GLU A 39 2.15 -17.85 6.86
N MET A 40 1.95 -17.08 5.78
CA MET A 40 2.95 -16.94 4.72
C MET A 40 4.25 -16.31 5.21
N LEU A 41 4.17 -15.27 6.05
CA LEU A 41 5.35 -14.64 6.64
C LEU A 41 6.10 -15.61 7.57
N GLU A 42 5.39 -16.38 8.40
CA GLU A 42 5.98 -17.42 9.26
C GLU A 42 6.67 -18.53 8.46
N MET A 43 6.13 -18.88 7.29
CA MET A 43 6.76 -19.81 6.33
C MET A 43 7.94 -19.18 5.57
N GLY A 44 8.19 -17.89 5.74
CA GLY A 44 9.21 -17.13 5.01
C GLY A 44 8.88 -16.95 3.53
N ILE A 45 7.60 -16.88 3.16
CA ILE A 45 7.12 -16.44 1.85
C ILE A 45 7.09 -14.90 1.88
N ASN A 46 7.62 -14.27 0.82
CA ASN A 46 7.59 -12.81 0.72
C ASN A 46 6.16 -12.34 0.42
N VAL A 47 5.62 -11.47 1.28
CA VAL A 47 4.32 -10.83 1.06
C VAL A 47 4.52 -9.32 1.04
N ALA A 48 4.11 -8.68 -0.05
CA ALA A 48 4.09 -7.24 -0.21
C ALA A 48 2.65 -6.70 -0.22
N VAL A 49 2.49 -5.39 -0.03
CA VAL A 49 1.21 -4.70 -0.12
C VAL A 49 1.02 -4.09 -1.51
N ALA A 50 -0.19 -4.16 -2.04
CA ALA A 50 -0.60 -3.51 -3.29
C ALA A 50 -2.01 -2.94 -3.16
N VAL A 51 -2.35 -1.95 -3.98
CA VAL A 51 -3.65 -1.25 -3.92
C VAL A 51 -4.74 -1.91 -4.78
N ASP A 52 -4.39 -2.72 -5.78
CA ASP A 52 -5.30 -3.15 -6.86
C ASP A 52 -5.83 -1.96 -7.69
N GLY A 53 -6.80 -2.18 -8.59
CA GLY A 53 -7.36 -1.12 -9.43
C GLY A 53 -8.23 -0.11 -8.68
N SER A 54 -8.32 1.12 -9.19
CA SER A 54 -9.15 2.20 -8.63
C SER A 54 -10.67 1.95 -8.67
N ALA A 55 -11.12 0.83 -9.25
CA ALA A 55 -12.52 0.40 -9.25
C ALA A 55 -12.82 -0.68 -8.19
N SER A 56 -11.78 -1.14 -7.48
CA SER A 56 -11.84 -2.11 -6.39
C SER A 56 -11.05 -1.67 -5.16
N ASN A 57 -10.59 -0.42 -5.06
CA ASN A 57 -9.82 0.09 -3.92
C ASN A 57 -10.61 1.10 -3.06
N ASP A 58 -10.85 2.37 -3.43
CA ASP A 58 -10.74 3.07 -4.72
C ASP A 58 -9.80 4.31 -4.64
N SER A 59 -9.01 4.44 -3.58
CA SER A 59 -8.22 5.66 -3.27
C SER A 59 -6.74 5.61 -3.70
N SER A 60 -6.19 4.42 -3.98
CA SER A 60 -4.74 4.23 -4.25
C SER A 60 -3.84 4.70 -3.09
N ASP A 61 -4.33 4.57 -1.86
CA ASP A 61 -3.66 5.03 -0.64
C ASP A 61 -2.84 3.90 0.00
N MET A 62 -1.50 4.00 -0.10
CA MET A 62 -0.60 2.96 0.38
C MET A 62 -0.59 2.82 1.91
N LEU A 63 -0.63 3.91 2.68
CA LEU A 63 -0.64 3.81 4.15
C LEU A 63 -1.96 3.23 4.65
N ALA A 64 -3.08 3.55 3.99
CA ALA A 64 -4.35 2.88 4.26
C ALA A 64 -4.25 1.37 3.98
N GLU A 65 -3.68 0.93 2.85
CA GLU A 65 -3.50 -0.50 2.60
C GLU A 65 -2.61 -1.17 3.66
N VAL A 66 -1.53 -0.54 4.10
CA VAL A 66 -0.66 -1.09 5.16
C VAL A 66 -1.43 -1.24 6.47
N ARG A 67 -2.21 -0.22 6.85
CA ARG A 67 -3.07 -0.28 8.04
C ARG A 67 -4.10 -1.41 7.89
N GLN A 68 -4.73 -1.55 6.73
CA GLN A 68 -5.72 -2.59 6.51
C GLN A 68 -5.11 -3.99 6.51
N ALA A 69 -3.92 -4.19 5.91
CA ALA A 69 -3.18 -5.45 5.98
C ALA A 69 -2.96 -5.85 7.45
N LEU A 70 -2.48 -4.91 8.27
CA LEU A 70 -2.25 -5.13 9.70
C LEU A 70 -3.53 -5.48 10.45
N LEU A 71 -4.58 -4.66 10.33
CA LEU A 71 -5.81 -4.85 11.09
C LEU A 71 -6.52 -6.13 10.68
N LEU A 72 -6.49 -6.49 9.40
CA LEU A 72 -7.11 -7.70 8.87
C LEU A 72 -6.43 -8.97 9.38
N GLN A 73 -5.10 -8.96 9.56
CA GLN A 73 -4.41 -10.08 10.23
C GLN A 73 -4.73 -10.11 11.73
N ARG A 74 -4.81 -8.96 12.39
CA ARG A 74 -5.09 -8.91 13.83
C ARG A 74 -6.49 -9.37 14.22
N VAL A 75 -7.51 -9.01 13.44
CA VAL A 75 -8.88 -9.46 13.69
C VAL A 75 -9.01 -10.98 13.52
N ARG A 76 -8.21 -11.58 12.62
CA ARG A 76 -8.26 -13.02 12.36
C ARG A 76 -7.40 -13.84 13.31
N TYR A 77 -6.20 -13.39 13.65
CA TYR A 77 -5.19 -14.20 14.32
C TYR A 77 -4.73 -13.67 15.69
N GLY A 78 -5.30 -12.56 16.18
CA GLY A 78 -4.94 -11.94 17.46
C GLY A 78 -4.15 -10.64 17.30
N SER A 79 -4.11 -9.82 18.36
CA SER A 79 -3.53 -8.47 18.33
C SER A 79 -2.03 -8.41 18.03
N ASP A 80 -1.31 -9.53 18.20
CA ASP A 80 0.11 -9.72 17.94
C ASP A 80 0.41 -10.31 16.55
N ALA A 81 -0.62 -10.64 15.75
CA ALA A 81 -0.49 -11.34 14.47
C ALA A 81 0.38 -10.64 13.42
N LEU A 82 0.36 -9.31 13.41
CA LEU A 82 1.21 -8.49 12.55
C LEU A 82 1.56 -7.20 13.28
N SER A 83 2.86 -6.92 13.42
CA SER A 83 3.35 -5.68 14.00
C SER A 83 3.30 -4.52 12.97
N ALA A 84 3.31 -3.28 13.46
CA ALA A 84 3.39 -2.10 12.61
C ALA A 84 4.65 -2.10 11.73
N SER A 85 5.79 -2.48 12.32
CA SER A 85 7.06 -2.63 11.61
C SER A 85 6.98 -3.68 10.50
N GLN A 86 6.43 -4.88 10.77
CA GLN A 86 6.26 -5.91 9.73
C GLN A 86 5.35 -5.43 8.59
N ALA A 87 4.21 -4.80 8.91
CA ALA A 87 3.32 -4.26 7.89
C ALA A 87 3.99 -3.17 7.04
N PHE A 88 4.80 -2.31 7.66
CA PHE A 88 5.57 -1.30 6.95
C PHE A 88 6.64 -1.92 6.03
N THR A 89 7.40 -2.92 6.50
CA THR A 89 8.33 -3.70 5.68
C THR A 89 7.65 -4.37 4.49
N MET A 90 6.39 -4.82 4.65
CA MET A 90 5.61 -5.36 3.53
C MET A 90 5.38 -4.33 2.41
N ALA A 91 5.21 -3.05 2.73
CA ALA A 91 5.01 -1.99 1.72
C ALA A 91 6.30 -1.39 1.16
N THR A 92 7.45 -1.61 1.81
CA THR A 92 8.74 -1.09 1.36
C THR A 92 9.62 -2.20 0.79
N GLU A 93 10.38 -2.87 1.65
CA GLU A 93 11.41 -3.83 1.27
C GLU A 93 10.84 -5.05 0.55
N ASN A 94 9.72 -5.58 1.05
CA ASN A 94 9.09 -6.76 0.42
C ASN A 94 8.51 -6.41 -0.94
N GLY A 95 8.04 -5.17 -1.14
CA GLY A 95 7.59 -4.64 -2.42
C GLY A 95 8.74 -4.56 -3.43
N ALA A 96 9.87 -3.96 -3.02
CA ALA A 96 11.09 -3.93 -3.82
C ALA A 96 11.55 -5.34 -4.24
N LYS A 97 11.60 -6.25 -3.27
CA LYS A 97 11.92 -7.67 -3.50
C LYS A 97 10.93 -8.34 -4.45
N LEU A 98 9.63 -8.09 -4.30
CA LEU A 98 8.59 -8.64 -5.17
C LEU A 98 8.80 -8.23 -6.63
N LEU A 99 9.12 -6.96 -6.85
CA LEU A 99 9.35 -6.39 -8.18
C LEU A 99 10.75 -6.67 -8.74
N ASN A 100 11.58 -7.40 -8.00
CA ASN A 100 12.99 -7.65 -8.33
C ASN A 100 13.78 -6.34 -8.54
N PHE A 101 13.45 -5.31 -7.76
CA PHE A 101 14.25 -4.09 -7.71
C PHE A 101 15.38 -4.25 -6.69
N SER A 102 16.59 -3.96 -7.15
CA SER A 102 17.77 -3.85 -6.30
C SER A 102 17.91 -2.43 -5.78
N GLU A 103 18.49 -2.29 -4.57
CA GLU A 103 18.94 -1.00 -4.06
C GLU A 103 17.81 0.06 -3.89
N VAL A 104 16.57 -0.39 -3.60
CA VAL A 104 15.41 0.44 -3.26
C VAL A 104 14.60 -0.19 -2.12
N GLY A 105 13.74 0.60 -1.46
CA GLY A 105 12.88 0.12 -0.36
C GLY A 105 13.53 0.20 1.02
N ARG A 106 14.80 0.62 1.11
CA ARG A 106 15.50 0.97 2.35
C ARG A 106 16.32 2.25 2.16
N LEU A 107 16.55 2.96 3.26
CA LEU A 107 17.46 4.10 3.29
C LEU A 107 18.86 3.61 3.69
N GLU A 108 19.65 3.24 2.68
CA GLU A 108 21.01 2.77 2.85
C GLU A 108 21.97 3.50 1.89
N LYS A 109 23.24 3.64 2.27
CA LYS A 109 24.24 4.29 1.41
C LYS A 109 24.42 3.49 0.13
N GLY A 110 24.36 4.16 -1.02
CA GLY A 110 24.47 3.53 -2.34
C GLY A 110 23.14 3.12 -2.95
N TRP A 111 22.03 3.25 -2.21
CA TRP A 111 20.69 2.95 -2.69
C TRP A 111 20.04 4.17 -3.33
N ALA A 112 18.97 3.97 -4.09
CA ALA A 112 18.21 5.06 -4.67
C ALA A 112 17.65 5.97 -3.56
N ALA A 113 17.69 7.28 -3.79
CA ALA A 113 17.11 8.26 -2.89
C ALA A 113 15.58 8.35 -3.09
N ASP A 114 14.89 7.25 -2.77
CA ASP A 114 13.44 7.12 -2.77
C ASP A 114 12.89 7.29 -1.35
N MET A 115 12.16 8.36 -1.10
CA MET A 115 11.69 8.75 0.23
C MET A 115 10.27 9.30 0.20
N ALA A 116 9.49 8.94 1.21
CA ALA A 116 8.22 9.56 1.56
C ALA A 116 8.36 10.16 2.97
N ILE A 117 8.08 11.45 3.11
CA ILE A 117 8.28 12.22 4.35
C ILE A 117 6.91 12.71 4.82
N PHE A 118 6.61 12.50 6.10
CA PHE A 118 5.32 12.81 6.73
C PHE A 118 5.53 13.71 7.94
N ASP A 119 4.72 14.76 8.09
CA ASP A 119 4.73 15.60 9.29
C ASP A 119 3.93 14.97 10.44
N VAL A 120 4.65 14.35 11.36
CA VAL A 120 4.11 13.73 12.58
C VAL A 120 4.06 14.68 13.78
N SER A 121 4.28 15.98 13.58
CA SER A 121 4.18 17.00 14.64
C SER A 121 2.76 17.56 14.84
N THR A 122 1.82 17.17 13.98
CA THR A 122 0.44 17.66 13.98
C THR A 122 -0.46 16.96 15.01
N ILE A 123 -1.62 17.57 15.29
CA ILE A 123 -2.60 17.08 16.28
C ILE A 123 -2.96 15.59 16.11
N PRO A 124 -3.18 15.05 14.89
CA PRO A 124 -3.48 13.62 14.70
C PRO A 124 -2.46 12.66 15.32
N TYR A 125 -1.20 13.08 15.46
CA TYR A 125 -0.11 12.26 15.99
C TYR A 125 0.27 12.61 17.43
N ALA A 126 -0.41 13.57 18.07
CA ALA A 126 -0.10 13.99 19.42
C ALA A 126 -0.14 12.82 20.42
N GLY A 127 0.93 12.65 21.21
CA GLY A 127 1.05 11.59 22.22
C GLY A 127 1.49 10.22 21.71
N SER A 128 1.73 10.05 20.40
CA SER A 128 2.10 8.75 19.79
C SER A 128 3.59 8.59 19.43
N GLN A 129 4.44 9.49 19.93
CA GLN A 129 5.85 9.63 19.52
C GLN A 129 6.77 8.47 19.97
N SER A 130 6.29 7.56 20.83
CA SER A 130 7.08 6.41 21.29
C SER A 130 7.38 5.39 20.20
N ASP A 131 6.55 5.34 19.15
CA ASP A 131 6.74 4.49 17.98
C ASP A 131 6.21 5.23 16.73
N PRO A 132 7.09 5.92 15.97
CA PRO A 132 6.68 6.68 14.80
C PRO A 132 6.04 5.84 13.68
N VAL A 133 6.45 4.57 13.52
CA VAL A 133 5.86 3.70 12.49
C VAL A 133 4.45 3.31 12.89
N ALA A 134 4.25 2.90 14.15
CA ALA A 134 2.91 2.65 14.67
C ALA A 134 2.04 3.91 14.66
N SER A 135 2.61 5.07 14.98
CA SER A 135 1.95 6.37 14.92
C SER A 135 1.39 6.67 13.52
N LEU A 136 2.21 6.50 12.48
CA LEU A 136 1.78 6.68 11.08
C LEU A 136 0.60 5.77 10.72
N LEU A 137 0.64 4.51 11.13
CA LEU A 137 -0.40 3.53 10.76
C LEU A 137 -1.66 3.63 11.62
N PHE A 138 -1.55 3.94 12.92
CA PHE A 138 -2.68 3.93 13.86
C PHE A 138 -3.34 5.28 14.08
N CYS A 139 -2.58 6.36 14.03
CA CYS A 139 -3.03 7.70 14.43
C CYS A 139 -3.25 8.64 13.24
N GLY A 140 -2.50 8.46 12.16
CA GLY A 140 -2.60 9.31 10.97
C GLY A 140 -4.02 9.38 10.40
N THR A 141 -4.47 10.60 10.11
CA THR A 141 -5.75 10.88 9.45
C THR A 141 -5.57 11.38 8.01
N SER A 142 -4.37 11.88 7.70
CA SER A 142 -3.93 12.20 6.35
C SER A 142 -2.80 11.24 5.99
N HIS A 143 -2.89 10.62 4.83
CA HIS A 143 -1.82 9.77 4.30
C HIS A 143 -1.04 10.45 3.18
N ASN A 144 -1.25 11.76 2.99
CA ASN A 144 -0.44 12.56 2.08
C ASN A 144 0.93 12.82 2.70
N THR A 145 1.97 12.70 1.86
CA THR A 145 3.32 13.08 2.23
C THR A 145 3.50 14.59 2.16
N ASP A 146 4.30 15.16 3.05
CA ASP A 146 4.84 16.51 2.88
C ASP A 146 5.82 16.54 1.72
N TYR A 147 6.69 15.52 1.64
CA TYR A 147 7.62 15.37 0.52
C TYR A 147 7.63 13.93 0.01
N THR A 148 7.66 13.79 -1.30
CA THR A 148 8.01 12.54 -1.97
C THR A 148 9.21 12.82 -2.87
N ILE A 149 10.23 11.99 -2.72
CA ILE A 149 11.48 12.07 -3.47
C ILE A 149 11.65 10.74 -4.19
N ILE A 150 11.90 10.79 -5.50
CA ILE A 150 12.14 9.61 -6.33
C ILE A 150 13.50 9.79 -7.00
N ASN A 151 14.43 8.89 -6.72
CA ASN A 151 15.81 8.90 -7.17
C ASN A 151 16.48 10.27 -7.00
N GLY A 152 16.27 10.89 -5.84
CA GLY A 152 16.84 12.20 -5.49
C GLY A 152 16.10 13.40 -6.07
N ARG A 153 15.03 13.20 -6.85
CA ARG A 153 14.18 14.28 -7.37
C ARG A 153 12.94 14.45 -6.50
N VAL A 154 12.71 15.65 -6.00
CA VAL A 154 11.46 16.02 -5.32
C VAL A 154 10.32 16.01 -6.35
N VAL A 155 9.28 15.20 -6.09
CA VAL A 155 8.07 15.08 -6.92
C VAL A 155 6.80 15.51 -6.18
N VAL A 156 6.83 15.54 -4.85
CA VAL A 156 5.85 16.22 -3.98
C VAL A 156 6.62 17.16 -3.07
N ASP A 157 6.18 18.41 -2.98
CA ASP A 157 6.80 19.48 -2.19
C ASP A 157 5.71 20.17 -1.34
N HIS A 158 5.85 20.11 -0.01
CA HIS A 158 4.83 20.54 0.96
C HIS A 158 3.41 20.05 0.64
N GLY A 159 3.28 18.78 0.27
CA GLY A 159 2.00 18.15 -0.04
C GLY A 159 1.39 18.55 -1.39
N GLN A 160 2.17 19.14 -2.29
CA GLN A 160 1.75 19.52 -3.65
C GLN A 160 2.58 18.81 -4.72
N LEU A 161 1.95 18.32 -5.79
CA LEU A 161 2.64 17.69 -6.92
C LEU A 161 3.52 18.69 -7.68
N VAL A 162 4.80 18.36 -7.82
CA VAL A 162 5.77 19.20 -8.54
C VAL A 162 5.54 19.11 -10.05
N GLY A 163 5.28 20.25 -10.69
CA GLY A 163 5.15 20.36 -12.14
C GLY A 163 3.76 20.07 -12.69
N TYR A 164 2.76 19.94 -11.81
CA TYR A 164 1.36 19.74 -12.19
C TYR A 164 0.45 20.74 -11.49
N ASP A 165 -0.63 21.12 -12.16
CA ASP A 165 -1.75 21.81 -11.54
C ASP A 165 -2.79 20.75 -11.15
N GLU A 166 -2.92 20.49 -9.86
CA GLU A 166 -3.82 19.45 -9.33
C GLU A 166 -5.29 19.76 -9.63
N HIS A 167 -5.67 21.03 -9.71
CA HIS A 167 -7.04 21.43 -10.04
C HIS A 167 -7.35 21.14 -11.52
N ASP A 168 -6.44 21.51 -12.43
CA ASP A 168 -6.57 21.18 -13.85
C ASP A 168 -6.57 19.66 -14.10
N LEU A 169 -5.72 18.90 -13.38
CA LEU A 169 -5.72 17.44 -13.44
C LEU A 169 -7.07 16.86 -13.01
N ALA A 170 -7.65 17.35 -11.90
CA ALA A 170 -8.95 16.90 -11.43
C ALA A 170 -10.06 17.20 -12.45
N LEU A 171 -10.07 18.40 -13.05
CA LEU A 171 -11.03 18.75 -14.09
C LEU A 171 -10.93 17.84 -15.31
N LYS A 172 -9.70 17.54 -15.78
CA LYS A 172 -9.45 16.62 -16.89
C LYS A 172 -9.92 15.21 -16.57
N ALA A 173 -9.60 14.69 -15.37
CA ALA A 173 -10.04 13.37 -14.93
C ALA A 173 -11.57 13.26 -14.89
N ASN A 174 -12.26 14.26 -14.33
CA ASN A 174 -13.72 14.32 -14.28
C ASN A 174 -14.34 14.34 -15.69
N ALA A 175 -13.76 15.10 -16.62
CA ALA A 175 -14.24 15.14 -18.00
C ALA A 175 -14.08 13.81 -18.74
N ILE A 176 -12.99 13.07 -18.48
CA ILE A 176 -12.78 11.72 -19.02
C ILE A 176 -13.79 10.73 -18.43
N SER A 177 -13.98 10.75 -17.11
CA SER A 177 -14.94 9.90 -16.41
C SER A 177 -16.36 10.12 -16.95
N ALA A 178 -16.81 11.36 -17.12
CA ALA A 178 -18.12 11.67 -17.69
C ALA A 178 -18.32 11.05 -19.08
N LYS A 179 -17.31 11.13 -19.97
CA LYS A 179 -17.35 10.50 -21.30
C LYS A 179 -17.40 8.98 -21.23
N MET A 180 -16.69 8.37 -20.29
CA MET A 180 -16.75 6.92 -20.08
C MET A 180 -18.14 6.47 -19.61
N HIS A 181 -18.78 7.23 -18.72
CA HIS A 181 -20.15 6.98 -18.29
C HIS A 181 -21.14 7.08 -19.44
N GLU A 182 -21.07 8.14 -20.25
CA GLU A 182 -21.94 8.29 -21.42
C GLU A 182 -21.81 7.13 -22.42
N ARG A 183 -20.59 6.63 -22.67
CA ARG A 183 -20.36 5.47 -23.55
C ARG A 183 -20.95 4.20 -22.96
N ALA A 184 -20.74 3.97 -21.66
CA ALA A 184 -21.27 2.80 -20.97
C ALA A 184 -22.81 2.77 -20.97
N GLU A 185 -23.46 3.92 -20.77
CA GLU A 185 -24.93 4.04 -20.84
C GLU A 185 -25.50 3.73 -22.23
N ARG A 186 -24.75 4.05 -23.29
CA ARG A 186 -25.14 3.75 -24.68
C ARG A 186 -24.95 2.28 -25.05
N GLY A 187 -24.31 1.47 -24.20
CA GLY A 187 -23.96 0.09 -24.50
C GLY A 187 -22.83 -0.05 -25.53
N ASP A 188 -22.12 1.04 -25.82
CA ASP A 188 -20.88 0.98 -26.58
C ASP A 188 -19.85 0.24 -25.72
N ALA A 189 -19.18 -0.78 -26.27
CA ALA A 189 -18.12 -1.46 -25.55
C ALA A 189 -17.10 -0.42 -25.04
N VAL A 190 -16.84 -0.44 -23.73
CA VAL A 190 -15.87 0.45 -23.06
C VAL A 190 -14.47 0.11 -23.55
#